data_AF-G8NVI8-F1
#
_entry.id   AF-G8NVI8-F1
#
_cell.length_a   1.000
_cell.length_b   1.000
_cell.length_c   1.000
_cell.angle_alpha   90.00
_cell.angle_beta   90.00
_cell.angle_gamma   90.00
#
_symmetry.space_group_name_H-M   'P 1'
#
loop_
_entity.id
_entity.type
_entity.pdbx_description
1 polymer ?
#
loop_
_entity_poly.entity_id
_entity_poly.type
_entity_poly.pdbx_seq_one_letter_code
_entity_poly.pdbx_strand_id
1 'polypeptide(L)'
;MQLATQEPFVQAAINTWTAAESQIGATPKTPEELASIVSQFASSEGWLDGVRLRADDRWYERLYHGPDHDIWVISWMPGQSTGFHDHGESAGAFVVATGILEEHRPGEQTRVIPPGHPRAFGSEYAHDVRNASLAPAISIHAYSPPLTDMNEYELEGNQLVPRESVSERAETLNQERHVQNPNPTKPAGALSIEQLLTAARARLRRLSPEKANEAVDKTGAILVDIRPEGQRAIEGSIPGALIVERNVLEWRFDPASSARLPVANDHDFQVIVFCSEGYTSSLAAASLQDLGLWRATDVVGGFHAWHAAGLPIVPPGKAPQNLSR
;
A
#
# COMPACT_ATOMS: atom_id res chain seq x y z
N MET A 1 2.49 -8.19 35.20
CA MET A 1 1.51 -9.11 34.57
C MET A 1 2.15 -9.61 33.29
N GLN A 2 2.02 -10.91 33.03
CA GLN A 2 2.86 -11.71 32.12
C GLN A 2 2.92 -11.16 30.69
N LEU A 3 4.16 -11.03 30.19
CA LEU A 3 4.53 -10.50 28.88
C LEU A 3 3.86 -11.31 27.76
N ALA A 4 3.03 -10.66 26.95
CA ALA A 4 2.53 -11.23 25.71
C ALA A 4 3.70 -11.31 24.72
N THR A 5 3.99 -12.53 24.28
CA THR A 5 5.00 -12.84 23.26
C THR A 5 4.66 -12.12 21.95
N GLN A 6 5.64 -11.36 21.44
CA GLN A 6 5.59 -10.77 20.09
C GLN A 6 5.47 -11.88 19.03
N GLU A 7 4.68 -11.62 17.99
CA GLU A 7 4.46 -12.55 16.88
C GLU A 7 5.80 -12.87 16.16
N PRO A 8 6.03 -14.12 15.75
CA PRO A 8 7.35 -14.64 15.37
C PRO A 8 7.97 -14.03 14.09
N PHE A 9 7.20 -13.33 13.26
CA PHE A 9 7.66 -12.82 11.96
C PHE A 9 8.30 -11.43 12.02
N VAL A 10 7.75 -10.50 12.80
CA VAL A 10 8.33 -9.17 13.04
C VAL A 10 9.68 -9.30 13.77
N GLN A 11 9.78 -10.30 14.64
CA GLN A 11 11.00 -10.62 15.36
C GLN A 11 12.16 -11.03 14.43
N ALA A 12 11.92 -11.67 13.27
CA ALA A 12 12.99 -12.16 12.41
C ALA A 12 13.73 -11.04 11.65
N ALA A 13 13.00 -10.05 11.13
CA ALA A 13 13.58 -8.85 10.51
C ALA A 13 14.34 -8.00 11.55
N ILE A 14 13.74 -7.81 12.73
CA ILE A 14 14.36 -7.11 13.87
C ILE A 14 15.62 -7.85 14.36
N ASN A 15 15.57 -9.19 14.48
CA ASN A 15 16.71 -9.99 14.97
C ASN A 15 17.90 -9.94 14.01
N THR A 16 17.67 -9.88 12.70
CA THR A 16 18.73 -9.75 11.69
C THR A 16 19.42 -8.38 11.76
N TRP A 17 18.68 -7.34 12.17
CA TRP A 17 19.18 -5.97 12.38
C TRP A 17 19.91 -5.80 13.72
N THR A 18 19.36 -6.34 14.81
CA THR A 18 19.91 -6.21 16.19
C THR A 18 21.26 -6.92 16.41
N ALA A 19 21.59 -7.94 15.61
CA ALA A 19 22.82 -8.70 15.77
C ALA A 19 24.11 -7.93 15.39
N ALA A 20 24.00 -6.82 14.65
CA ALA A 20 25.15 -6.04 14.18
C ALA A 20 25.59 -4.90 15.12
N GLU A 21 24.71 -4.40 16.00
CA GLU A 21 24.95 -3.15 16.77
C GLU A 21 25.00 -3.35 18.31
N SER A 22 25.21 -4.57 18.79
CA SER A 22 25.34 -4.83 20.23
C SER A 22 26.76 -4.58 20.75
N GLN A 23 27.25 -3.33 20.70
CA GLN A 23 28.31 -2.78 21.56
C GLN A 23 28.62 -1.34 21.15
N ILE A 24 27.98 -0.33 21.77
CA ILE A 24 28.47 1.04 22.07
C ILE A 24 27.30 1.78 22.75
N GLY A 25 27.56 2.62 23.77
CA GLY A 25 26.52 3.30 24.57
C GLY A 25 25.65 4.31 23.80
N ALA A 26 24.57 4.76 24.44
CA ALA A 26 23.50 5.65 23.97
C ALA A 26 23.98 7.03 23.48
N THR A 27 24.72 7.05 22.37
CA THR A 27 25.18 8.26 21.71
C THR A 27 24.18 8.59 20.61
N PRO A 28 23.62 9.81 20.55
CA PRO A 28 22.73 10.21 19.46
C PRO A 28 23.43 10.01 18.10
N LYS A 29 22.73 9.35 17.18
CA LYS A 29 23.12 9.19 15.77
C LYS A 29 23.11 10.54 15.04
N THR A 30 24.05 10.73 14.13
CA THR A 30 24.09 11.90 13.24
C THR A 30 23.04 11.79 12.12
N PRO A 31 22.66 12.89 11.45
CA PRO A 31 21.76 12.84 10.30
C PRO A 31 22.24 11.91 9.17
N GLU A 32 23.54 11.82 8.92
CA GLU A 32 24.13 10.92 7.91
C GLU A 32 24.01 9.44 8.31
N GLU A 33 24.17 9.14 9.60
CA GLU A 33 23.95 7.80 10.13
C GLU A 33 22.48 7.40 10.02
N LEU A 34 21.56 8.32 10.38
CA LEU A 34 20.12 8.12 10.22
C LEU A 34 19.72 7.90 8.75
N ALA A 35 20.32 8.65 7.80
CA ALA A 35 20.08 8.45 6.37
C ALA A 35 20.51 7.06 5.89
N SER A 36 21.63 6.56 6.42
CA SER A 36 22.12 5.21 6.15
C SER A 36 21.17 4.16 6.73
N ILE A 37 20.71 4.36 7.98
CA ILE A 37 19.75 3.52 8.68
C ILE A 37 18.45 3.37 7.88
N VAL A 38 17.79 4.47 7.51
CA VAL A 38 16.51 4.40 6.79
C VAL A 38 16.65 3.75 5.41
N SER A 39 17.78 3.97 4.73
CA SER A 39 18.06 3.37 3.41
C SER A 39 18.26 1.86 3.51
N GLN A 40 19.00 1.40 4.52
CA GLN A 40 19.20 -0.03 4.79
C GLN A 40 17.88 -0.68 5.21
N PHE A 41 17.12 -0.03 6.09
CA PHE A 41 15.84 -0.55 6.56
C PHE A 41 14.82 -0.66 5.41
N ALA A 42 14.67 0.38 4.58
CA ALA A 42 13.77 0.37 3.43
C ALA A 42 14.14 -0.71 2.39
N SER A 43 15.41 -1.12 2.34
CA SER A 43 15.89 -2.18 1.46
C SER A 43 15.78 -3.58 2.06
N SER A 44 15.37 -3.69 3.33
CA SER A 44 15.14 -4.98 4.01
C SER A 44 13.76 -5.55 3.70
N GLU A 45 13.57 -6.85 3.93
CA GLU A 45 12.30 -7.55 3.69
C GLU A 45 11.40 -7.58 4.94
N GLY A 46 10.10 -7.78 4.73
CA GLY A 46 9.13 -8.13 5.78
C GLY A 46 8.46 -6.97 6.52
N TRP A 47 9.02 -5.76 6.49
CA TRP A 47 8.37 -4.59 7.12
C TRP A 47 7.15 -4.08 6.33
N LEU A 48 7.14 -4.29 5.00
CA LEU A 48 6.07 -3.80 4.13
C LEU A 48 4.72 -4.52 4.40
N ASP A 49 4.76 -5.78 4.82
CA ASP A 49 3.58 -6.61 5.10
C ASP A 49 2.75 -6.07 6.28
N GLY A 50 3.38 -5.30 7.18
CA GLY A 50 2.71 -4.66 8.31
C GLY A 50 2.01 -3.34 7.96
N VAL A 51 2.30 -2.75 6.79
CA VAL A 51 1.83 -1.40 6.43
C VAL A 51 0.34 -1.39 6.16
N ARG A 52 -0.36 -0.42 6.77
CA ARG A 52 -1.81 -0.22 6.58
C ARG A 52 -2.08 1.11 5.90
N LEU A 53 -2.84 1.08 4.81
CA LEU A 53 -3.29 2.28 4.12
C LEU A 53 -4.60 2.77 4.74
N ARG A 54 -4.63 4.02 5.22
CA ARG A 54 -5.80 4.65 5.84
C ARG A 54 -6.04 6.05 5.28
N ALA A 55 -7.24 6.30 4.76
CA ALA A 55 -7.59 7.56 4.12
C ALA A 55 -8.16 8.60 5.09
N ASP A 56 -8.81 8.12 6.15
CA ASP A 56 -9.41 8.88 7.25
C ASP A 56 -8.35 9.53 8.13
N ASP A 57 -7.37 8.75 8.59
CA ASP A 57 -6.24 9.23 9.40
C ASP A 57 -4.92 8.73 8.83
N ARG A 58 -3.87 9.56 8.89
CA ARG A 58 -2.52 9.16 8.47
C ARG A 58 -2.04 8.02 9.38
N TRP A 59 -1.75 6.86 8.78
CA TRP A 59 -1.27 5.71 9.53
C TRP A 59 0.25 5.70 9.65
N TYR A 60 0.74 5.41 10.85
CA TYR A 60 2.15 5.22 11.16
C TYR A 60 2.33 4.16 12.24
N GLU A 61 3.51 3.55 12.29
CA GLU A 61 3.89 2.55 13.29
C GLU A 61 5.39 2.67 13.61
N ARG A 62 5.75 2.52 14.89
CA ARG A 62 7.15 2.44 15.31
C ARG A 62 7.66 1.02 15.10
N LEU A 63 8.59 0.87 14.17
CA LEU A 63 9.22 -0.40 13.81
C LEU A 63 10.38 -0.78 14.73
N TYR A 64 11.07 0.23 15.28
CA TYR A 64 12.17 0.04 16.23
C TYR A 64 12.17 1.14 17.28
N HIS A 65 12.46 0.76 18.53
CA HIS A 65 12.69 1.67 19.63
C HIS A 65 13.96 1.28 20.36
N GLY A 66 14.96 2.16 20.32
CA GLY A 66 16.26 1.96 20.93
C GLY A 66 16.63 3.09 21.90
N PRO A 67 17.75 2.94 22.62
CA PRO A 67 18.25 3.98 23.51
C PRO A 67 18.82 5.21 22.79
N ASP A 68 19.13 5.09 21.50
CA ASP A 68 19.80 6.09 20.67
C ASP A 68 18.95 6.61 19.50
N HIS A 69 18.00 5.80 19.00
CA HIS A 69 17.10 6.22 17.92
C HIS A 69 15.80 5.39 17.86
N ASP A 70 14.79 5.95 17.20
CA ASP A 70 13.58 5.24 16.78
C ASP A 70 13.52 5.12 15.26
N ILE A 71 12.84 4.07 14.77
CA ILE A 71 12.49 3.92 13.35
C ILE A 71 10.98 3.79 13.23
N TRP A 72 10.40 4.54 12.31
CA TRP A 72 8.96 4.60 12.04
C TRP A 72 8.68 4.31 10.58
N VAL A 73 7.54 3.70 10.31
CA VAL A 73 6.93 3.65 8.97
C VAL A 73 5.70 4.53 8.96
N ILE A 74 5.51 5.26 7.86
CA ILE A 74 4.35 6.12 7.64
C ILE A 74 3.77 5.80 6.26
N SER A 75 2.46 5.62 6.19
CA SER A 75 1.73 5.52 4.93
C SER A 75 0.96 6.81 4.66
N TRP A 76 0.89 7.19 3.39
CA TRP A 76 0.36 8.47 2.95
C TRP A 76 -0.65 8.24 1.83
N MET A 77 -1.92 8.44 2.13
CA MET A 77 -2.96 8.48 1.10
C MET A 77 -2.95 9.82 0.36
N PRO A 78 -3.50 9.88 -0.87
CA PRO A 78 -3.60 11.11 -1.64
C PRO A 78 -4.18 12.27 -0.81
N GLY A 79 -3.48 13.41 -0.82
CA GLY A 79 -3.88 14.63 -0.11
C GLY A 79 -3.47 14.69 1.36
N GLN A 80 -2.93 13.61 1.95
CA GLN A 80 -2.46 13.64 3.34
C GLN A 80 -1.14 14.41 3.47
N SER A 81 -1.03 15.17 4.56
CA SER A 81 0.10 16.06 4.87
C SER A 81 0.32 16.06 6.37
N THR A 82 1.58 16.18 6.81
CA THR A 82 1.90 16.35 8.23
C THR A 82 1.41 17.66 8.81
N GLY A 83 1.24 18.68 7.97
CA GLY A 83 1.33 20.06 8.43
C GLY A 83 2.78 20.42 8.75
N PHE A 84 3.05 21.69 8.98
CA PHE A 84 4.38 22.11 9.41
C PHE A 84 4.63 21.66 10.84
N HIS A 85 5.74 20.98 11.06
CA HIS A 85 6.14 20.50 12.37
C HIS A 85 7.65 20.52 12.52
N ASP A 86 8.12 20.57 13.76
CA ASP A 86 9.51 20.25 14.13
C ASP A 86 9.59 18.85 14.79
N HIS A 87 10.79 18.53 15.29
CA HIS A 87 11.09 17.23 15.87
C HIS A 87 11.65 17.36 17.30
N GLY A 88 11.31 18.46 18.00
CA GLY A 88 11.89 18.79 19.29
C GLY A 88 13.43 18.85 19.23
N GLU A 89 14.10 18.05 20.06
CA GLU A 89 15.58 17.97 20.07
C GLU A 89 16.14 16.93 19.09
N SER A 90 15.29 16.16 18.42
CA SER A 90 15.70 15.06 17.55
C SER A 90 16.17 15.56 16.18
N ALA A 91 17.34 15.10 15.76
CA ALA A 91 17.68 15.04 14.35
C ALA A 91 16.92 13.89 13.68
N GLY A 92 16.78 13.95 12.35
CA GLY A 92 16.01 12.94 11.63
C GLY A 92 16.52 12.65 10.23
N ALA A 93 16.11 11.51 9.71
CA ALA A 93 16.18 11.21 8.30
C ALA A 93 14.96 10.41 7.85
N PHE A 94 14.59 10.54 6.58
CA PHE A 94 13.58 9.69 5.99
C PHE A 94 13.89 9.31 4.54
N VAL A 95 13.36 8.19 4.10
CA VAL A 95 13.40 7.75 2.71
C VAL A 95 12.00 7.36 2.27
N VAL A 96 11.63 7.77 1.05
CA VAL A 96 10.43 7.25 0.40
C VAL A 96 10.75 5.85 -0.10
N ALA A 97 10.00 4.86 0.39
CA ALA A 97 10.17 3.47 -0.03
C ALA A 97 9.34 3.17 -1.29
N THR A 98 8.13 3.74 -1.39
CA THR A 98 7.28 3.67 -2.59
C THR A 98 6.40 4.91 -2.71
N GLY A 99 5.94 5.21 -3.92
CA GLY A 99 5.20 6.42 -4.26
C GLY A 99 6.10 7.65 -4.40
N ILE A 100 5.52 8.84 -4.28
CA ILE A 100 6.23 10.11 -4.35
C ILE A 100 5.69 10.99 -3.23
N LEU A 101 6.58 11.64 -2.49
CA LEU A 101 6.21 12.67 -1.52
C LEU A 101 6.72 14.03 -1.97
N GLU A 102 6.12 15.08 -1.44
CA GLU A 102 6.67 16.42 -1.49
C GLU A 102 7.09 16.85 -0.09
N GLU A 103 8.17 17.61 -0.01
CA GLU A 103 8.58 18.31 1.19
C GLU A 103 8.52 19.81 0.95
N HIS A 104 7.90 20.50 1.90
CA HIS A 104 7.71 21.93 1.89
C HIS A 104 8.41 22.51 3.13
N ARG A 105 9.19 23.56 2.91
CA ARG A 105 9.87 24.30 3.99
C ARG A 105 9.53 25.77 3.91
N PRO A 106 9.42 26.46 5.06
CA PRO A 106 9.15 27.89 5.07
C PRO A 106 10.20 28.65 4.25
N GLY A 107 9.75 29.45 3.27
CA GLY A 107 10.65 30.25 2.43
C GLY A 107 11.39 29.49 1.33
N GLU A 108 11.15 28.20 1.16
CA GLU A 108 11.82 27.39 0.15
C GLU A 108 10.83 26.87 -0.89
N GLN A 109 11.36 26.51 -2.07
CA GLN A 109 10.57 25.86 -3.09
C GLN A 109 10.22 24.43 -2.64
N THR A 110 9.00 24.01 -2.94
CA THR A 110 8.55 22.63 -2.82
C THR A 110 9.51 21.67 -3.51
N ARG A 111 9.89 20.62 -2.80
CA ARG A 111 10.78 19.58 -3.33
C ARG A 111 10.03 18.27 -3.49
N VAL A 112 10.07 17.70 -4.69
CA VAL A 112 9.56 16.36 -4.97
C VAL A 112 10.59 15.32 -4.54
N ILE A 113 10.15 14.28 -3.83
CA ILE A 113 10.98 13.23 -3.25
C ILE A 113 10.53 11.87 -3.83
N PRO A 114 11.27 11.36 -4.82
CA PRO A 114 11.03 10.01 -5.36
C PRO A 114 11.60 8.93 -4.42
N PRO A 115 11.30 7.65 -4.68
CA PRO A 115 11.83 6.56 -3.89
C PRO A 115 13.36 6.47 -3.85
N GLY A 116 13.88 5.97 -2.74
CA GLY A 116 15.25 5.46 -2.59
C GLY A 116 16.34 6.46 -2.16
N HIS A 117 16.15 7.77 -2.33
CA HIS A 117 17.15 8.75 -1.88
C HIS A 117 16.77 9.32 -0.51
N PRO A 118 17.53 9.01 0.57
CA PRO A 118 17.20 9.49 1.90
C PRO A 118 17.42 11.01 2.02
N ARG A 119 16.66 11.62 2.92
CA ARG A 119 16.74 13.02 3.30
C ARG A 119 17.07 13.12 4.76
N ALA A 120 18.16 13.79 5.08
CA ALA A 120 18.64 13.99 6.45
C ALA A 120 18.46 15.45 6.87
N PHE A 121 18.23 15.66 8.17
CA PHE A 121 18.06 16.98 8.76
C PHE A 121 18.46 17.00 10.25
N GLY A 122 18.82 18.19 10.74
CA GLY A 122 19.15 18.43 12.15
C GLY A 122 17.93 18.76 13.01
N SER A 123 18.13 19.02 14.30
CA SER A 123 17.05 19.31 15.28
C SER A 123 16.26 20.58 14.99
N GLU A 124 16.91 21.61 14.42
CA GLU A 124 16.28 22.90 14.09
C GLU A 124 15.38 22.85 12.83
N TYR A 125 15.04 21.65 12.35
CA TYR A 125 14.39 21.45 11.07
C TYR A 125 12.88 21.35 11.22
N ALA A 126 12.18 22.32 10.65
CA ALA A 126 10.74 22.29 10.48
C ALA A 126 10.36 22.14 9.01
N HIS A 127 9.41 21.25 8.73
CA HIS A 127 8.93 20.99 7.38
C HIS A 127 7.49 20.45 7.37
N ASP A 128 6.90 20.41 6.19
CA ASP A 128 5.68 19.66 5.92
C ASP A 128 5.97 18.62 4.84
N VAL A 129 5.70 17.36 5.16
CA VAL A 129 5.78 16.24 4.22
C VAL A 129 4.36 15.88 3.80
N ARG A 130 4.12 15.84 2.49
CA ARG A 130 2.78 15.62 1.94
C ARG A 130 2.78 14.69 0.74
N ASN A 131 1.67 13.99 0.55
CA ASN A 131 1.39 13.26 -0.67
C ASN A 131 0.44 14.08 -1.56
N ALA A 132 0.99 14.87 -2.46
CA ALA A 132 0.22 15.62 -3.46
C ALA A 132 -0.18 14.76 -4.68
N SER A 133 0.27 13.49 -4.73
CA SER A 133 -0.02 12.58 -5.83
C SER A 133 -1.36 11.85 -5.66
N LEU A 134 -1.82 11.20 -6.73
CA LEU A 134 -3.03 10.36 -6.71
C LEU A 134 -2.76 8.92 -6.27
N ALA A 135 -1.49 8.54 -6.08
CA ALA A 135 -1.10 7.21 -5.64
C ALA A 135 -0.70 7.25 -4.15
N PRO A 136 -0.90 6.16 -3.38
CA PRO A 136 -0.34 6.07 -2.04
C PRO A 136 1.19 6.14 -2.06
N ALA A 137 1.77 6.64 -0.97
CA ALA A 137 3.21 6.60 -0.73
C ALA A 137 3.50 5.98 0.64
N ILE A 138 4.71 5.46 0.81
CA ILE A 138 5.19 4.92 2.08
C ILE A 138 6.61 5.43 2.30
N SER A 139 6.89 5.88 3.51
CA SER A 139 8.23 6.32 3.91
C SER A 139 8.66 5.71 5.24
N ILE A 140 9.96 5.49 5.36
CA ILE A 140 10.64 5.09 6.59
C ILE A 140 11.35 6.30 7.15
N HIS A 141 11.17 6.56 8.44
CA HIS A 141 11.76 7.68 9.18
C HIS A 141 12.60 7.15 10.33
N ALA A 142 13.69 7.83 10.65
CA ALA A 142 14.47 7.57 11.85
C ALA A 142 14.80 8.87 12.55
N TYR A 143 14.76 8.85 13.89
CA TYR A 143 14.97 10.04 14.73
C TYR A 143 15.94 9.74 15.86
N SER A 144 16.87 10.66 16.10
CA SER A 144 17.88 10.56 17.16
C SER A 144 18.13 11.91 17.85
N PRO A 145 18.07 12.01 19.18
CA PRO A 145 17.59 10.97 20.11
C PRO A 145 16.15 10.52 19.77
N PRO A 146 15.66 9.39 20.33
CA PRO A 146 14.28 8.95 20.11
C PRO A 146 13.29 10.09 20.33
N LEU A 147 12.34 10.22 19.40
CA LEU A 147 11.39 11.33 19.36
C LEU A 147 10.52 11.34 20.63
N THR A 148 10.52 12.45 21.38
CA THR A 148 9.65 12.61 22.56
C THR A 148 8.41 13.40 22.21
N ASP A 149 8.59 14.54 21.53
CA ASP A 149 7.54 15.51 21.22
C ASP A 149 7.79 16.11 19.84
N MET A 150 6.74 16.61 19.20
CA MET A 150 6.78 17.38 17.97
C MET A 150 5.89 18.61 18.14
N ASN A 151 6.37 19.79 17.77
CA ASN A 151 5.53 20.98 17.77
C ASN A 151 4.90 21.17 16.39
N GLU A 152 3.61 21.53 16.36
CA GLU A 152 2.89 21.86 15.14
C GLU A 152 2.81 23.38 14.93
N TYR A 153 2.89 23.78 13.66
CA TYR A 153 2.92 25.17 13.24
C TYR A 153 1.94 25.45 12.11
N GLU A 154 1.43 26.68 12.07
CA GLU A 154 0.78 27.26 10.91
C GLU A 154 1.74 28.23 10.20
N LEU A 155 1.59 28.39 8.88
CA LEU A 155 2.43 29.29 8.09
C LEU A 155 1.72 30.63 7.90
N GLU A 156 2.16 31.66 8.62
CA GLU A 156 1.71 33.04 8.41
C GLU A 156 2.72 33.78 7.51
N GLY A 157 2.38 33.89 6.23
CA GLY A 157 3.30 34.41 5.22
C GLY A 157 4.50 33.48 5.04
N ASN A 158 5.64 33.82 5.64
CA ASN A 158 6.87 33.03 5.59
C ASN A 158 7.44 32.69 6.97
N GLN A 159 6.66 32.88 8.03
CA GLN A 159 7.03 32.56 9.40
C GLN A 159 6.15 31.43 9.92
N LEU A 160 6.77 30.48 10.62
CA LEU A 160 6.06 29.45 11.37
C LEU A 160 5.57 30.06 12.67
N VAL A 161 4.26 29.97 12.89
CA VAL A 161 3.60 30.41 14.11
C VAL A 161 3.10 29.15 14.83
N PRO A 162 3.44 28.94 16.11
CA PRO A 162 2.95 27.78 16.86
C PRO A 162 1.44 27.72 16.82
N ARG A 163 0.90 26.54 16.52
CA ARG A 163 -0.54 26.33 16.58
C ARG A 163 -0.94 26.24 18.05
N GLU A 164 -1.73 27.19 18.57
CA GLU A 164 -2.16 27.14 19.97
C GLU A 164 -2.88 25.81 20.24
N SER A 165 -2.42 25.10 21.26
CA SER A 165 -2.84 23.76 21.57
C SER A 165 -4.31 23.72 22.01
N VAL A 166 -5.18 23.15 21.17
CA VAL A 166 -6.45 22.60 21.64
C VAL A 166 -6.19 21.22 22.25
N SER A 167 -5.23 21.11 23.18
CA SER A 167 -4.69 19.80 23.59
C SER A 167 -5.26 19.26 24.91
N GLU A 168 -5.78 20.07 25.84
CA GLU A 168 -6.10 19.50 27.16
C GLU A 168 -7.50 18.86 27.34
N ARG A 169 -8.39 18.88 26.33
CA ARG A 169 -9.68 18.14 26.39
C ARG A 169 -9.78 16.95 25.44
N ALA A 170 -8.99 16.95 24.36
CA ALA A 170 -8.99 15.87 23.38
C ALA A 170 -7.98 14.77 23.76
N GLU A 171 -6.86 15.13 24.39
CA GLU A 171 -5.82 14.18 24.78
C GLU A 171 -6.24 13.32 25.96
N THR A 172 -6.92 13.87 26.97
CA THR A 172 -7.41 13.06 28.12
C THR A 172 -8.44 12.01 27.68
N LEU A 173 -9.29 12.34 26.70
CA LEU A 173 -10.27 11.39 26.13
C LEU A 173 -9.63 10.33 25.20
N ASN A 174 -8.46 10.61 24.60
CA ASN A 174 -7.74 9.64 23.78
C ASN A 174 -6.80 8.76 24.62
N GLN A 175 -6.15 9.31 25.65
CA GLN A 175 -5.27 8.57 26.57
C GLN A 175 -6.09 7.59 27.44
N GLU A 176 -7.27 7.99 27.94
CA GLU A 176 -8.16 7.08 28.69
C GLU A 176 -8.82 6.01 27.80
N ARG A 177 -9.00 6.26 26.49
CA ARG A 177 -9.45 5.23 25.53
C ARG A 177 -8.34 4.27 25.12
N HIS A 178 -7.08 4.72 25.06
CA HIS A 178 -5.93 3.89 24.68
C HIS A 178 -5.55 2.86 25.76
N VAL A 179 -5.87 3.14 27.03
CA VAL A 179 -5.64 2.21 28.15
C VAL A 179 -6.71 1.10 28.20
N GLN A 180 -7.87 1.28 27.55
CA GLN A 180 -8.99 0.33 27.62
C GLN A 180 -9.30 -0.45 26.34
N ASN A 181 -8.68 -0.15 25.20
CA ASN A 181 -8.90 -0.94 23.99
C ASN A 181 -7.76 -1.93 23.76
N PRO A 182 -7.97 -3.24 24.00
CA PRO A 182 -7.01 -4.24 23.56
C PRO A 182 -6.79 -4.10 22.05
N ASN A 183 -5.58 -4.42 21.59
CA ASN A 183 -5.27 -4.69 20.18
C ASN A 183 -6.50 -5.35 19.55
N PRO A 184 -7.15 -4.79 18.50
CA PRO A 184 -8.38 -5.36 17.99
C PRO A 184 -8.05 -6.76 17.47
N THR A 185 -8.30 -7.76 18.32
CA THR A 185 -8.31 -9.15 17.94
C THR A 185 -9.29 -9.24 16.79
N LYS A 186 -8.87 -9.86 15.68
CA LYS A 186 -9.70 -10.11 14.51
C LYS A 186 -11.15 -10.37 14.96
N PRO A 187 -12.14 -9.55 14.53
CA PRO A 187 -13.50 -9.65 15.04
C PRO A 187 -13.97 -11.09 15.02
N ALA A 188 -14.63 -11.55 16.08
CA ALA A 188 -15.13 -12.92 16.14
C ALA A 188 -15.98 -13.20 14.90
N GLY A 189 -15.57 -14.18 14.09
CA GLY A 189 -16.23 -14.53 12.82
C GLY A 189 -15.67 -13.86 11.56
N ALA A 190 -14.75 -12.89 11.66
CA ALA A 190 -14.07 -12.36 10.48
C ALA A 190 -13.15 -13.43 9.86
N LEU A 191 -13.11 -13.49 8.54
CA LEU A 191 -12.25 -14.40 7.77
C LEU A 191 -10.93 -13.71 7.41
N SER A 192 -9.83 -14.47 7.31
CA SER A 192 -8.57 -13.95 6.76
C SER A 192 -8.67 -13.93 5.23
N ILE A 193 -7.77 -13.21 4.56
CA ILE A 193 -7.72 -13.23 3.09
C ILE A 193 -7.50 -14.65 2.55
N GLU A 194 -6.69 -15.46 3.21
CA GLU A 194 -6.49 -16.87 2.84
C GLU A 194 -7.77 -17.70 2.99
N GLN A 195 -8.55 -17.48 4.06
CA GLN A 195 -9.85 -18.13 4.24
C GLN A 195 -10.87 -17.68 3.19
N LEU A 196 -10.90 -16.38 2.86
CA LEU A 196 -11.76 -15.83 1.81
C LEU A 196 -11.39 -16.39 0.43
N LEU A 197 -10.10 -16.43 0.09
CA LEU A 197 -9.61 -17.02 -1.15
C LEU A 197 -9.92 -18.52 -1.23
N THR A 198 -9.72 -19.26 -0.13
CA THR A 198 -10.06 -20.68 -0.05
C THR A 198 -11.56 -20.90 -0.29
N ALA A 199 -12.41 -20.13 0.39
CA ALA A 199 -13.85 -20.21 0.25
C ALA A 199 -14.33 -19.83 -1.16
N ALA A 200 -13.77 -18.77 -1.74
CA ALA A 200 -14.05 -18.37 -3.11
C ALA A 200 -13.64 -19.48 -4.10
N ARG A 201 -12.39 -19.94 -4.04
CA ARG A 201 -11.86 -20.97 -4.95
C ARG A 201 -12.61 -22.30 -4.84
N ALA A 202 -13.15 -22.66 -3.68
CA ALA A 202 -13.97 -23.86 -3.51
C ALA A 202 -15.28 -23.83 -4.32
N ARG A 203 -15.77 -22.63 -4.68
CA ARG A 203 -16.97 -22.44 -5.53
C ARG A 203 -16.64 -22.38 -7.03
N LEU A 204 -15.36 -22.20 -7.38
CA LEU A 204 -14.93 -21.96 -8.75
C LEU A 204 -14.36 -23.24 -9.38
N ARG A 205 -14.78 -23.51 -10.62
CA ARG A 205 -14.06 -24.44 -11.50
C ARG A 205 -12.97 -23.66 -12.24
N ARG A 206 -11.86 -23.39 -11.55
CA ARG A 206 -10.75 -22.59 -12.06
C ARG A 206 -10.11 -23.24 -13.30
N LEU A 207 -9.65 -22.43 -14.24
CA LEU A 207 -9.05 -22.91 -15.49
C LEU A 207 -7.54 -22.69 -15.48
N SER A 208 -6.78 -23.65 -16.03
CA SER A 208 -5.39 -23.37 -16.41
C SER A 208 -5.39 -22.36 -17.57
N PRO A 209 -4.27 -21.67 -17.83
CA PRO A 209 -4.18 -20.74 -18.94
C PRO A 209 -4.57 -21.35 -20.29
N GLU A 210 -4.14 -22.59 -20.57
CA GLU A 210 -4.42 -23.28 -21.83
C GLU A 210 -5.91 -23.61 -21.98
N LYS A 211 -6.55 -24.04 -20.88
CA LYS A 211 -8.00 -24.30 -20.86
C LYS A 211 -8.81 -23.01 -20.98
N ALA A 212 -8.31 -21.91 -20.43
CA ALA A 212 -8.93 -20.60 -20.59
C ALA A 212 -8.83 -20.15 -22.06
N ASN A 213 -7.66 -20.26 -22.69
CA ASN A 213 -7.49 -19.98 -24.12
C ASN A 213 -8.41 -20.85 -24.99
N GLU A 214 -8.45 -22.15 -24.71
CA GLU A 214 -9.35 -23.09 -25.39
C GLU A 214 -10.83 -22.71 -25.23
N ALA A 215 -11.24 -22.25 -24.05
CA ALA A 215 -12.62 -21.84 -23.80
C ALA A 215 -12.99 -20.58 -24.57
N VAL A 216 -12.08 -19.61 -24.71
CA VAL A 216 -12.27 -18.43 -25.58
C VAL A 216 -12.50 -18.88 -27.02
N ASP A 217 -11.61 -19.73 -27.55
CA ASP A 217 -11.65 -20.15 -28.95
C ASP A 217 -12.85 -21.05 -29.29
N LYS A 218 -13.18 -22.01 -28.40
CA LYS A 218 -14.17 -23.07 -28.70
C LYS A 218 -15.57 -22.76 -28.22
N THR A 219 -15.71 -22.00 -27.14
CA THR A 219 -17.01 -21.79 -26.48
C THR A 219 -17.45 -20.34 -26.45
N GLY A 220 -16.63 -19.42 -26.98
CA GLY A 220 -16.92 -17.99 -26.95
C GLY A 220 -16.90 -17.42 -25.54
N ALA A 221 -16.13 -18.03 -24.62
CA ALA A 221 -15.98 -17.50 -23.28
C ALA A 221 -15.30 -16.12 -23.33
N ILE A 222 -15.71 -15.23 -22.43
CA ILE A 222 -15.18 -13.87 -22.37
C ILE A 222 -14.04 -13.85 -21.37
N LEU A 223 -12.85 -13.59 -21.84
CA LEU A 223 -11.69 -13.36 -20.99
C LEU A 223 -11.70 -11.90 -20.50
N VAL A 224 -11.59 -11.67 -19.20
CA VAL A 224 -11.71 -10.34 -18.58
C VAL A 224 -10.46 -10.00 -17.78
N ASP A 225 -9.79 -8.92 -18.16
CA ASP A 225 -8.63 -8.37 -17.45
C ASP A 225 -9.10 -7.34 -16.42
N ILE A 226 -8.89 -7.65 -15.13
CA ILE A 226 -9.28 -6.76 -14.03
C ILE A 226 -8.12 -5.94 -13.46
N ARG A 227 -6.91 -6.09 -14.01
CA ARG A 227 -5.73 -5.35 -13.55
C ARG A 227 -5.89 -3.87 -13.88
N PRO A 228 -5.36 -2.93 -13.08
CA PRO A 228 -5.32 -1.50 -13.43
C PRO A 228 -4.49 -1.21 -14.68
N GLU A 229 -4.76 -0.10 -15.36
CA GLU A 229 -4.01 0.33 -16.55
C GLU A 229 -2.49 0.35 -16.34
N GLY A 230 -2.03 0.94 -15.23
CA GLY A 230 -0.61 1.00 -14.91
C GLY A 230 0.05 -0.39 -14.85
N GLN A 231 -0.66 -1.40 -14.35
CA GLN A 231 -0.14 -2.76 -14.30
C GLN A 231 -0.10 -3.41 -15.69
N ARG A 232 -1.14 -3.21 -16.51
CA ARG A 232 -1.16 -3.71 -17.91
C ARG A 232 -0.09 -3.03 -18.76
N ALA A 233 0.22 -1.76 -18.51
CA ALA A 233 1.28 -1.03 -19.19
C ALA A 233 2.69 -1.59 -18.92
N ILE A 234 2.90 -2.23 -17.76
CA ILE A 234 4.17 -2.84 -17.36
C ILE A 234 4.24 -4.31 -17.77
N GLU A 235 3.18 -5.08 -17.53
CA GLU A 235 3.17 -6.53 -17.72
C GLU A 235 2.80 -6.93 -19.17
N GLY A 236 2.09 -6.07 -19.90
CA GLY A 236 1.42 -6.42 -21.15
C GLY A 236 -0.02 -6.88 -20.93
N SER A 237 -0.69 -7.27 -22.02
CA SER A 237 -2.10 -7.69 -22.00
C SER A 237 -2.34 -8.95 -22.82
N ILE A 238 -3.50 -9.60 -22.63
CA ILE A 238 -3.89 -10.76 -23.44
C ILE A 238 -4.73 -10.24 -24.62
N PRO A 239 -4.39 -10.56 -25.89
CA PRO A 239 -5.17 -10.15 -27.04
C PRO A 239 -6.63 -10.60 -26.92
N GLY A 240 -7.56 -9.70 -27.22
CA GLY A 240 -9.00 -10.01 -27.18
C GLY A 240 -9.63 -10.05 -25.77
N ALA A 241 -8.84 -9.90 -24.70
CA ALA A 241 -9.40 -9.76 -23.36
C ALA A 241 -10.17 -8.45 -23.21
N LEU A 242 -11.35 -8.52 -22.60
CA LEU A 242 -12.14 -7.36 -22.25
C LEU A 242 -11.56 -6.71 -20.99
N ILE A 243 -11.18 -5.44 -21.09
CA ILE A 243 -10.62 -4.70 -19.96
C ILE A 243 -11.78 -4.16 -19.11
N VAL A 244 -11.91 -4.67 -17.89
CA VAL A 244 -12.89 -4.20 -16.91
C VAL A 244 -12.21 -4.21 -15.55
N GLU A 245 -11.74 -3.07 -15.09
CA GLU A 245 -11.02 -2.99 -13.82
C GLU A 245 -11.88 -3.42 -12.63
N ARG A 246 -11.22 -3.94 -11.58
CA ARG A 246 -11.92 -4.57 -10.46
C ARG A 246 -12.97 -3.68 -9.80
N ASN A 247 -12.73 -2.37 -9.75
CA ASN A 247 -13.58 -1.39 -9.08
C ASN A 247 -14.95 -1.17 -9.74
N VAL A 248 -15.19 -1.69 -10.95
CA VAL A 248 -16.46 -1.55 -11.67
C VAL A 248 -17.02 -2.89 -12.15
N LEU A 249 -16.39 -4.01 -11.80
CA LEU A 249 -16.68 -5.32 -12.39
C LEU A 249 -18.13 -5.75 -12.18
N GLU A 250 -18.62 -5.70 -10.94
CA GLU A 250 -19.95 -6.18 -10.56
C GLU A 250 -21.06 -5.44 -11.33
N TRP A 251 -21.03 -4.10 -11.33
CA TRP A 251 -22.00 -3.26 -12.05
C TRP A 251 -21.96 -3.44 -13.58
N ARG A 252 -20.80 -3.80 -14.12
CA ARG A 252 -20.60 -3.99 -15.58
C ARG A 252 -21.10 -5.35 -16.05
N PHE A 253 -21.18 -6.33 -15.16
CA PHE A 253 -21.56 -7.70 -15.48
C PHE A 253 -22.92 -8.12 -14.91
N ASP A 254 -23.54 -7.34 -14.03
CA ASP A 254 -24.93 -7.54 -13.62
C ASP A 254 -25.92 -7.24 -14.78
N PRO A 255 -26.70 -8.21 -15.28
CA PRO A 255 -27.68 -7.99 -16.35
C PRO A 255 -28.82 -7.04 -15.97
N ALA A 256 -29.09 -6.86 -14.67
CA ALA A 256 -30.08 -5.91 -14.16
C ALA A 256 -29.53 -4.49 -14.04
N SER A 257 -28.21 -4.30 -14.09
CA SER A 257 -27.57 -2.99 -13.97
C SER A 257 -27.81 -2.12 -15.20
N SER A 258 -28.02 -0.81 -14.97
CA SER A 258 -28.09 0.20 -16.03
C SER A 258 -26.72 0.54 -16.62
N ALA A 259 -25.63 0.22 -15.91
CA ALA A 259 -24.25 0.46 -16.35
C ALA A 259 -23.62 -0.76 -17.06
N ARG A 260 -24.39 -1.85 -17.23
CA ARG A 260 -23.92 -3.13 -17.77
C ARG A 260 -23.24 -3.00 -19.13
N LEU A 261 -22.34 -3.91 -19.40
CA LEU A 261 -21.76 -4.09 -20.73
C LEU A 261 -22.79 -4.74 -21.66
N PRO A 262 -22.74 -4.45 -22.98
CA PRO A 262 -23.65 -5.09 -23.95
C PRO A 262 -23.62 -6.62 -23.91
N VAL A 263 -22.47 -7.19 -23.54
CA VAL A 263 -22.26 -8.64 -23.47
C VAL A 263 -22.91 -9.29 -22.24
N ALA A 264 -23.25 -8.51 -21.21
CA ALA A 264 -23.88 -8.99 -19.99
C ALA A 264 -25.41 -8.83 -20.07
N ASN A 265 -26.03 -9.38 -21.10
CA ASN A 265 -27.47 -9.21 -21.37
C ASN A 265 -28.37 -10.30 -20.76
N ASP A 266 -27.81 -11.44 -20.37
CA ASP A 266 -28.45 -12.52 -19.61
C ASP A 266 -27.47 -13.07 -18.55
N HIS A 267 -27.78 -14.20 -17.89
CA HIS A 267 -26.88 -14.80 -16.88
C HIS A 267 -26.14 -16.06 -17.37
N ASP A 268 -26.36 -16.50 -18.61
CA ASP A 268 -25.83 -17.77 -19.14
C ASP A 268 -24.71 -17.55 -20.17
N PHE A 269 -23.64 -16.94 -19.69
CA PHE A 269 -22.41 -16.80 -20.46
C PHE A 269 -21.20 -17.01 -19.54
N GLN A 270 -20.10 -17.44 -20.14
CA GLN A 270 -18.91 -17.77 -19.38
C GLN A 270 -17.95 -16.57 -19.32
N VAL A 271 -17.79 -16.04 -18.11
CA VAL A 271 -16.79 -15.00 -17.80
C VAL A 271 -15.57 -15.67 -17.16
N ILE A 272 -14.40 -15.47 -17.75
CA ILE A 272 -13.12 -15.96 -17.22
C ILE A 272 -12.31 -14.74 -16.81
N VAL A 273 -12.23 -14.50 -15.51
CA VAL A 273 -11.55 -13.33 -14.95
C VAL A 273 -10.07 -13.64 -14.71
N PHE A 274 -9.18 -12.73 -15.02
CA PHE A 274 -7.78 -12.83 -14.61
C PHE A 274 -7.26 -11.51 -14.05
N CYS A 275 -6.41 -11.64 -13.03
CA CYS A 275 -5.56 -10.58 -12.52
C CYS A 275 -4.10 -10.95 -12.81
N SER A 276 -3.14 -10.30 -12.16
CA SER A 276 -1.72 -10.60 -12.40
C SER A 276 -1.33 -12.02 -12.01
N GLU A 277 -1.72 -12.48 -10.82
CA GLU A 277 -1.27 -13.77 -10.26
C GLU A 277 -2.39 -14.73 -9.83
N GLY A 278 -3.66 -14.39 -10.09
CA GLY A 278 -4.78 -15.30 -9.82
C GLY A 278 -5.30 -15.28 -8.36
N TYR A 279 -5.05 -14.20 -7.61
CA TYR A 279 -5.63 -13.96 -6.28
C TYR A 279 -6.93 -13.16 -6.37
N THR A 280 -6.85 -11.87 -6.76
CA THR A 280 -8.00 -10.96 -6.87
C THR A 280 -9.06 -11.46 -7.84
N SER A 281 -8.66 -12.19 -8.90
CA SER A 281 -9.58 -12.77 -9.87
C SER A 281 -10.45 -13.88 -9.29
N SER A 282 -9.95 -14.66 -8.32
CA SER A 282 -10.78 -15.67 -7.64
C SER A 282 -11.90 -15.00 -6.83
N LEU A 283 -11.59 -13.92 -6.11
CA LEU A 283 -12.62 -13.16 -5.39
C LEU A 283 -13.61 -12.51 -6.35
N ALA A 284 -13.14 -12.00 -7.49
CA ALA A 284 -13.98 -11.37 -8.51
C ALA A 284 -14.96 -12.36 -9.13
N ALA A 285 -14.46 -13.52 -9.56
CA ALA A 285 -15.30 -14.56 -10.13
C ALA A 285 -16.36 -15.05 -9.13
N ALA A 286 -16.01 -15.17 -7.84
CA ALA A 286 -16.98 -15.50 -6.81
C ALA A 286 -18.07 -14.42 -6.64
N SER A 287 -17.68 -13.14 -6.62
CA SER A 287 -18.65 -12.02 -6.58
C SER A 287 -19.57 -12.01 -7.81
N LEU A 288 -19.05 -12.36 -9.00
CA LEU A 288 -19.89 -12.50 -10.20
C LEU A 288 -20.86 -13.69 -10.09
N GLN A 289 -20.46 -14.81 -9.47
CA GLN A 289 -21.38 -15.90 -9.18
C GLN A 289 -22.47 -15.48 -8.18
N ASP A 290 -22.18 -14.61 -7.21
CA ASP A 290 -23.17 -14.06 -6.28
C ASP A 290 -24.22 -13.19 -7.00
N LEU A 291 -23.88 -12.61 -8.16
CA LEU A 291 -24.81 -11.93 -9.06
C LEU A 291 -25.57 -12.88 -10.00
N GLY A 292 -25.41 -14.19 -9.85
CA GLY A 292 -26.08 -15.20 -10.67
C GLY A 292 -25.34 -15.60 -11.94
N LEU A 293 -24.15 -15.03 -12.22
CA LEU A 293 -23.28 -15.49 -13.31
C LEU A 293 -22.60 -16.81 -12.92
N TRP A 294 -23.38 -17.88 -12.92
CA TRP A 294 -22.99 -19.19 -12.38
C TRP A 294 -21.80 -19.84 -13.10
N ARG A 295 -21.49 -19.41 -14.34
CA ARG A 295 -20.33 -19.86 -15.12
C ARG A 295 -19.07 -19.01 -14.91
N ALA A 296 -19.14 -17.94 -14.12
CA ALA A 296 -17.98 -17.11 -13.82
C ALA A 296 -16.89 -17.94 -13.13
N THR A 297 -15.66 -17.79 -13.60
CA THR A 297 -14.47 -18.47 -13.08
C THR A 297 -13.23 -17.62 -13.30
N ASP A 298 -12.05 -18.10 -12.89
CA ASP A 298 -10.79 -17.41 -13.07
C ASP A 298 -9.66 -18.28 -13.66
N VAL A 299 -8.58 -17.60 -14.06
CA VAL A 299 -7.34 -18.23 -14.52
C VAL A 299 -6.41 -18.50 -13.34
N VAL A 300 -6.00 -19.76 -13.17
CA VAL A 300 -4.99 -20.16 -12.18
C VAL A 300 -3.67 -19.47 -12.49
N GLY A 301 -3.13 -18.74 -11.51
CA GLY A 301 -1.86 -18.01 -11.65
C GLY A 301 -1.94 -16.73 -12.49
N GLY A 302 -3.14 -16.33 -12.92
CA GLY A 302 -3.38 -15.06 -13.61
C GLY A 302 -2.59 -14.88 -14.92
N PHE A 303 -2.29 -13.62 -15.23
CA PHE A 303 -1.49 -13.23 -16.39
C PHE A 303 -0.08 -13.82 -16.37
N HIS A 304 0.57 -13.91 -15.20
CA HIS A 304 1.92 -14.46 -15.09
C HIS A 304 1.98 -15.92 -15.53
N ALA A 305 1.03 -16.74 -15.08
CA ALA A 305 0.94 -18.13 -15.54
C ALA A 305 0.57 -18.23 -17.02
N TRP A 306 -0.27 -17.34 -17.54
CA TRP A 306 -0.57 -17.26 -18.97
C TRP A 306 0.66 -16.98 -19.81
N HIS A 307 1.46 -15.99 -19.41
CA HIS A 307 2.72 -15.66 -20.06
C HIS A 307 3.73 -16.80 -19.95
N ALA A 308 3.86 -17.42 -18.77
CA ALA A 308 4.75 -18.57 -18.54
C ALA A 308 4.37 -19.80 -19.38
N ALA A 309 3.08 -19.96 -19.70
CA ALA A 309 2.59 -21.00 -20.61
C ALA A 309 2.90 -20.72 -22.09
N GLY A 310 3.50 -19.57 -22.42
CA GLY A 310 3.83 -19.19 -23.80
C GLY A 310 2.61 -18.83 -24.65
N LEU A 311 1.48 -18.52 -24.01
CA LEU A 311 0.26 -18.13 -24.70
C LEU A 311 0.35 -16.68 -25.24
N PRO A 312 -0.49 -16.29 -26.22
CA PRO A 312 -0.40 -14.98 -26.85
C PRO A 312 -0.51 -13.84 -25.84
N ILE A 313 0.42 -12.88 -25.93
CA ILE A 313 0.39 -11.61 -25.21
C ILE A 313 0.66 -10.45 -26.17
N VAL A 314 0.07 -9.29 -25.86
CA VAL A 314 0.55 -8.00 -26.36
C VAL A 314 1.59 -7.51 -25.37
N PRO A 315 2.87 -7.37 -25.78
CA PRO A 315 3.91 -6.91 -24.88
C PRO A 315 3.64 -5.47 -24.40
N PRO A 316 4.17 -5.09 -23.23
CA PRO A 316 4.08 -3.71 -22.75
C PRO A 316 4.68 -2.75 -23.78
N GLY A 317 3.87 -1.80 -24.26
CA GLY A 317 4.30 -0.78 -25.21
C GLY A 317 4.88 0.44 -24.49
N LYS A 318 6.02 0.97 -24.97
CA LYS A 318 6.48 2.32 -24.60
C LYS A 318 5.31 3.30 -24.81
N ALA A 319 5.07 4.16 -23.83
CA ALA A 319 4.07 5.23 -23.88
C ALA A 319 4.03 5.89 -25.28
N PRO A 320 2.85 6.23 -25.82
CA PRO A 320 2.78 6.97 -27.06
C PRO A 320 3.58 8.26 -26.89
N GLN A 321 4.68 8.39 -27.63
CA GLN A 321 5.36 9.67 -27.80
C GLN A 321 4.34 10.61 -28.42
N ASN A 322 4.13 11.76 -27.77
CA ASN A 322 3.34 12.88 -28.27
C ASN A 322 3.45 13.00 -29.80
N LEU A 323 2.36 12.74 -30.50
CA LEU A 323 2.16 13.31 -31.83
C LEU A 323 1.39 14.60 -31.61
N SER A 324 2.17 15.68 -31.49
CA SER A 324 1.72 17.03 -31.74
C SER A 324 1.04 17.09 -33.11
N ARG A 325 -0.25 17.41 -33.13
CA ARG A 325 -0.93 18.31 -34.09
C ARG A 325 -2.40 18.45 -33.77
#